data_AF-A0A9E2MIX3-F1
#
_entry.id   AF-A0A9E2MIX3-F1
#
_cell.length_a   1.000
_cell.length_b   1.000
_cell.length_c   1.000
_cell.angle_alpha   90.00
_cell.angle_beta   90.00
_cell.angle_gamma   90.00
#
_symmetry.space_group_name_H-M   'P 1'
#
loop_
_entity.id
_entity.type
_entity.pdbx_description
1 polymer ?
#
loop_
_entity_poly.entity_id
_entity_poly.type
_entity_poly.pdbx_seq_one_letter_code
_entity_poly.pdbx_strand_id
1 'polypeptide(L)'
;MPPGLPAALFSLNWNNPAGSLVIVSLQDPGGSAVTPDERYVSDTHEQWRVNNPKDGVWALLMRIPKPTNDLEYYLTLSGKTDTTLIAAVGGDPAERTVGVPVPIYGILTDYAPIKGADVFALVAGPGIAGQPGVASATGSTLLTLYDDGNHGDGKPDDGLYANILPGLTAPGGYTVKVVAIGTNNYGDFFMRYANAGFNVLPRLAYVWDSDKAIAIEYESLLEANGWVVDLIHLNAVPQTYFGVYEMIIIGPDTGYLGNWGTTDALEVIVSTELPILGLGEGGYAFFGKLDLDIGHGNGAHGSGTSIDWANSGDRIWNTPYVISLPKVPLQLYKENSGRVDIYLGSQPTGVVIFGYNDNNNLYADLILEDRVFLLWGFGDGPIAMTETGQRLFVNTTYRTIP
;
A
#
# COMPACT_ATOMS: atom_id res chain seq x y z
N MET A 1 -16.19 32.23 -30.46
CA MET A 1 -15.29 31.09 -30.68
C MET A 1 -14.25 31.13 -29.58
N PRO A 2 -14.05 30.04 -28.83
CA PRO A 2 -12.85 29.96 -28.02
C PRO A 2 -11.65 30.15 -28.96
N PRO A 3 -10.61 30.88 -28.55
CA PRO A 3 -9.37 30.85 -29.29
C PRO A 3 -8.93 29.38 -29.34
N GLY A 4 -8.55 28.89 -30.52
CA GLY A 4 -7.90 27.58 -30.63
C GLY A 4 -6.73 27.47 -29.65
N LEU A 5 -6.24 26.26 -29.42
CA LEU A 5 -5.10 26.05 -28.53
C LEU A 5 -3.97 27.04 -28.86
N PRO A 6 -3.48 27.85 -27.92
CA PRO A 6 -2.40 28.79 -28.22
C PRO A 6 -1.09 28.04 -28.52
N ALA A 7 -0.87 26.93 -27.83
CA ALA A 7 0.19 25.98 -28.10
C ALA A 7 -0.18 24.58 -27.60
N ALA A 8 0.31 23.57 -28.30
CA ALA A 8 0.37 22.18 -27.84
C ALA A 8 1.82 21.77 -27.62
N LEU A 9 2.07 21.04 -26.54
CA LEU A 9 3.35 20.39 -26.27
C LEU A 9 3.13 18.88 -26.30
N PHE A 10 3.74 18.23 -27.28
CA PHE A 10 3.84 16.78 -27.38
C PHE A 10 5.16 16.35 -26.74
N SER A 11 5.14 15.32 -25.89
CA SER A 11 6.33 14.79 -25.24
C SER A 11 6.32 13.27 -25.26
N LEU A 12 7.35 12.68 -25.86
CA LEU A 12 7.62 11.25 -25.90
C LEU A 12 8.83 10.95 -25.02
N ASN A 13 8.68 9.99 -24.12
CA ASN A 13 9.73 9.57 -23.19
C ASN A 13 9.91 8.06 -23.32
N TRP A 14 11.14 7.55 -23.16
CA TRP A 14 11.43 6.12 -23.19
C TRP A 14 12.53 5.75 -22.20
N ASN A 15 12.52 4.50 -21.74
CA ASN A 15 13.37 4.06 -20.62
C ASN A 15 14.79 3.61 -21.01
N ASN A 16 15.05 3.28 -22.28
CA ASN A 16 16.32 2.72 -22.72
C ASN A 16 16.99 3.53 -23.86
N PRO A 17 18.12 4.22 -23.61
CA PRO A 17 18.81 5.01 -24.64
C PRO A 17 19.49 4.14 -25.72
N ALA A 18 19.78 2.85 -25.44
CA ALA A 18 20.39 1.93 -26.40
C ALA A 18 19.38 1.39 -27.43
N GLY A 19 18.08 1.47 -27.13
CA GLY A 19 16.99 1.28 -28.08
C GLY A 19 16.92 2.50 -29.00
N SER A 20 17.87 2.63 -29.93
CA SER A 20 17.97 3.78 -30.83
C SER A 20 16.71 3.91 -31.70
N LEU A 21 15.75 4.72 -31.24
CA LEU A 21 14.62 5.19 -32.03
C LEU A 21 15.16 5.98 -33.22
N VAL A 22 14.81 5.57 -34.44
CA VAL A 22 15.25 6.25 -35.67
C VAL A 22 14.02 6.84 -36.33
N ILE A 23 13.78 8.12 -36.00
CA ILE A 23 12.77 9.03 -36.55
C ILE A 23 11.39 8.86 -35.92
N VAL A 24 10.99 9.97 -35.30
CA VAL A 24 9.64 10.30 -34.92
C VAL A 24 9.15 11.36 -35.91
N SER A 25 8.02 11.10 -36.57
CA SER A 25 7.31 12.14 -37.32
C SER A 25 6.02 12.44 -36.60
N LEU A 26 5.84 13.71 -36.24
CA LEU A 26 4.54 14.23 -35.84
C LEU A 26 3.79 14.63 -37.12
N GLN A 27 2.57 14.14 -37.28
CA GLN A 27 1.68 14.46 -38.39
C GLN A 27 0.50 15.29 -37.89
N ASP A 28 0.17 16.33 -38.66
CA ASP A 28 -1.02 17.14 -38.43
C ASP A 28 -2.31 16.36 -38.81
N PRO A 29 -3.49 16.89 -38.51
CA PRO A 29 -4.76 16.24 -38.84
C PRO A 29 -5.01 16.00 -40.34
N GLY A 30 -4.25 16.67 -41.21
CA GLY A 30 -4.25 16.42 -42.66
C GLY A 30 -3.26 15.34 -43.10
N GLY A 31 -2.56 14.70 -42.16
CA GLY A 31 -1.53 13.68 -42.43
C GLY A 31 -0.19 14.25 -42.86
N SER A 32 -0.01 15.57 -42.83
CA SER A 32 1.24 16.23 -43.23
C SER A 32 2.23 16.24 -42.08
N ALA A 33 3.51 15.95 -42.37
CA ALA A 33 4.56 16.05 -41.36
C ALA A 33 4.71 17.50 -40.86
N VAL A 34 4.82 17.65 -39.55
CA VAL A 34 4.90 18.94 -38.87
C VAL A 34 6.34 19.32 -38.58
N THR A 35 6.70 20.54 -38.95
CA THR A 35 7.88 21.22 -38.42
C THR A 35 7.46 21.93 -37.14
N PRO A 36 7.92 21.50 -35.95
CA PRO A 36 7.55 22.15 -34.69
C PRO A 36 8.18 23.54 -34.57
N ASP A 37 7.54 24.44 -33.82
CA ASP A 37 8.09 25.75 -33.48
C ASP A 37 9.31 25.64 -32.56
N GLU A 38 9.26 24.71 -31.60
CA GLU A 38 10.37 24.37 -30.71
C GLU A 38 10.48 22.86 -30.61
N ARG A 39 11.70 22.32 -30.61
CA ARG A 39 11.98 20.89 -30.46
C ARG A 39 13.10 20.67 -29.47
N TYR A 40 12.89 19.71 -28.58
CA TYR A 40 13.93 19.23 -27.68
C TYR A 40 14.13 17.73 -27.89
N VAL A 41 15.39 17.29 -27.92
CA VAL A 41 15.76 15.88 -28.11
C VAL A 41 16.88 15.54 -27.12
N SER A 42 16.72 14.44 -26.41
CA SER A 42 17.75 13.81 -25.59
C SER A 42 17.78 12.29 -25.86
N ASP A 43 18.65 11.57 -25.15
CA ASP A 43 18.81 10.12 -25.31
C ASP A 43 17.56 9.30 -24.93
N THR A 44 16.63 9.90 -24.18
CA THR A 44 15.43 9.23 -23.65
C THR A 44 14.15 10.05 -23.76
N HIS A 45 14.23 11.26 -24.33
CA HIS A 45 13.11 12.20 -24.36
C HIS A 45 13.09 12.98 -25.68
N GLU A 46 11.91 13.20 -26.22
CA GLU A 46 11.69 14.07 -27.35
C GLU A 46 10.43 14.91 -27.16
N GLN A 47 10.51 16.21 -27.42
CA GLN A 47 9.40 17.14 -27.25
C GLN A 47 9.22 18.02 -28.50
N TRP A 48 7.96 18.30 -28.82
CA TRP A 48 7.55 19.17 -29.91
C TRP A 48 6.56 20.20 -29.39
N ARG A 49 6.88 21.47 -29.56
CA ARG A 49 5.93 22.56 -29.39
C ARG A 49 5.36 22.95 -30.73
N VAL A 50 4.04 23.04 -30.80
CA VAL A 50 3.32 23.55 -31.97
C VAL A 50 2.43 24.69 -31.51
N ASN A 51 2.66 25.89 -32.03
CA ASN A 51 1.84 27.06 -31.79
C ASN A 51 0.61 27.03 -32.69
N ASN A 52 -0.55 27.44 -32.16
CA ASN A 52 -1.83 27.46 -32.86
C ASN A 52 -2.10 26.13 -33.63
N PRO A 53 -1.98 24.96 -32.99
CA PRO A 53 -2.20 23.68 -33.67
C PRO A 53 -3.61 23.60 -34.23
N LYS A 54 -3.73 23.00 -35.42
CA LYS A 54 -5.02 22.64 -36.01
C LYS A 54 -5.78 21.67 -35.08
N ASP A 55 -7.08 21.83 -35.03
CA ASP A 55 -8.01 20.89 -34.44
C ASP A 55 -8.02 19.57 -35.21
N GLY A 56 -8.21 18.46 -34.49
CA GLY A 56 -8.32 17.12 -35.07
C GLY A 56 -7.32 16.12 -34.50
N VAL A 57 -7.21 14.98 -35.18
CA VAL A 57 -6.38 13.85 -34.73
C VAL A 57 -4.96 14.03 -35.23
N TRP A 58 -4.03 14.20 -34.29
CA TRP A 58 -2.59 14.21 -34.57
C TRP A 58 -2.02 12.80 -34.44
N ALA A 59 -1.07 12.44 -35.31
CA ALA A 59 -0.43 11.12 -35.28
C ALA A 59 1.07 11.25 -34.99
N LEU A 60 1.55 10.45 -34.04
CA LEU A 60 2.98 10.26 -33.81
C LEU A 60 3.41 8.94 -34.45
N LEU A 61 4.21 9.01 -35.51
CA LEU A 61 4.78 7.84 -36.15
C LEU A 61 6.15 7.55 -35.56
N MET A 62 6.27 6.38 -34.94
CA MET A 62 7.51 5.91 -34.31
C MET A 62 8.07 4.72 -35.08
N ARG A 63 9.38 4.71 -35.31
CA ARG A 63 10.10 3.55 -35.84
C ARG A 63 11.11 3.04 -34.83
N ILE A 64 10.94 1.78 -34.44
CA ILE A 64 11.78 1.07 -33.47
C ILE A 64 12.60 0.02 -34.23
N PRO A 65 13.88 0.28 -34.56
CA PRO A 65 14.69 -0.62 -35.40
C PRO A 65 15.08 -1.91 -34.69
N LYS A 66 15.17 -1.88 -33.36
CA LYS A 66 15.55 -3.01 -32.51
C LYS A 66 14.65 -3.02 -31.26
N PRO A 67 13.41 -3.54 -31.35
CA PRO A 67 12.55 -3.68 -30.18
C PRO A 67 13.21 -4.63 -29.18
N THR A 68 13.21 -4.24 -27.92
CA THR A 68 13.63 -5.08 -26.80
C THR A 68 12.41 -5.30 -25.90
N ASN A 69 12.41 -6.38 -25.11
CA ASN A 69 11.27 -6.74 -24.26
C ASN A 69 11.09 -5.78 -23.07
N ASP A 70 12.08 -4.94 -22.80
CA ASP A 70 12.11 -3.94 -21.74
C ASP A 70 11.83 -2.52 -22.24
N LEU A 71 11.58 -2.31 -23.54
CA LEU A 71 11.35 -0.95 -24.06
C LEU A 71 9.95 -0.44 -23.70
N GLU A 72 9.90 0.57 -22.85
CA GLU A 72 8.67 1.28 -22.47
C GLU A 72 8.71 2.71 -23.00
N TYR A 73 7.55 3.22 -23.43
CA TYR A 73 7.39 4.58 -23.89
C TYR A 73 6.16 5.25 -23.28
N TYR A 74 6.27 6.55 -23.09
CA TYR A 74 5.23 7.38 -22.52
C TYR A 74 5.04 8.65 -23.35
N LEU A 75 3.90 8.73 -24.04
CA LEU A 75 3.49 9.87 -24.84
C LEU A 75 2.49 10.72 -24.07
N THR A 76 2.74 12.02 -24.04
CA THR A 76 1.82 13.02 -23.47
C THR A 76 1.57 14.14 -24.47
N LEU A 77 0.36 14.68 -24.40
CA LEU A 77 -0.06 15.90 -25.06
C LEU A 77 -0.57 16.84 -23.97
N SER A 78 -0.06 18.05 -23.93
CA SER A 78 -0.53 19.11 -23.03
C SER A 78 -0.82 20.39 -23.81
N GLY A 79 -1.83 21.11 -23.34
CA GLY A 79 -2.25 22.38 -23.93
C GLY A 79 -3.16 23.10 -22.94
N LYS A 80 -3.07 24.42 -22.91
CA LYS A 80 -3.92 25.23 -22.03
C LYS A 80 -5.29 25.42 -22.70
N THR A 81 -6.34 24.96 -22.04
CA THR A 81 -7.74 25.14 -22.48
C THR A 81 -8.64 25.44 -21.30
N ASP A 82 -9.77 26.08 -21.57
CA ASP A 82 -10.82 26.27 -20.56
C ASP A 82 -11.55 24.96 -20.22
N THR A 83 -11.59 24.00 -21.16
CA THR A 83 -12.10 22.63 -20.91
C THR A 83 -11.12 21.83 -20.05
N THR A 84 -11.53 21.50 -18.83
CA THR A 84 -10.71 20.82 -17.83
C THR A 84 -11.33 19.49 -17.41
N LEU A 85 -10.47 18.52 -17.08
CA LEU A 85 -10.83 17.26 -16.43
C LEU A 85 -9.95 17.13 -15.19
N ILE A 86 -10.57 16.89 -14.04
CA ILE A 86 -9.87 16.57 -12.78
C ILE A 86 -10.27 15.15 -12.36
N ALA A 87 -9.28 14.32 -12.07
CA ALA A 87 -9.51 13.03 -11.42
C ALA A 87 -9.39 13.21 -9.90
N ALA A 88 -10.34 12.65 -9.15
CA ALA A 88 -10.29 12.68 -7.69
C ALA A 88 -10.76 11.34 -7.09
N VAL A 89 -10.39 11.12 -5.83
CA VAL A 89 -10.74 9.92 -5.06
C VAL A 89 -11.46 10.36 -3.78
N GLY A 90 -12.63 9.79 -3.53
CA GLY A 90 -13.48 10.11 -2.39
C GLY A 90 -13.11 9.39 -1.09
N GLY A 91 -13.82 9.76 -0.03
CA GLY A 91 -13.63 9.21 1.32
C GLY A 91 -12.40 9.76 2.05
N ASP A 92 -12.32 9.50 3.35
CA ASP A 92 -11.15 9.82 4.17
C ASP A 92 -10.00 8.85 3.84
N PRO A 93 -8.79 9.33 3.47
CA PRO A 93 -7.62 8.46 3.30
C PRO A 93 -7.33 7.52 4.48
N ALA A 94 -7.63 7.90 5.72
CA ALA A 94 -7.40 7.08 6.89
C ALA A 94 -8.38 5.89 7.01
N GLU A 95 -9.57 6.00 6.42
CA GLU A 95 -10.60 4.95 6.45
C GLU A 95 -10.48 3.96 5.28
N ARG A 96 -9.62 4.24 4.29
CA ARG A 96 -9.43 3.39 3.11
C ARG A 96 -8.64 2.14 3.49
N THR A 97 -9.36 1.08 3.85
CA THR A 97 -8.81 -0.25 4.18
C THR A 97 -9.36 -1.32 3.25
N VAL A 98 -8.80 -2.53 3.34
CA VAL A 98 -9.28 -3.70 2.60
C VAL A 98 -10.78 -3.89 2.80
N GLY A 99 -11.51 -4.14 1.71
CA GLY A 99 -12.96 -4.31 1.70
C GLY A 99 -13.78 -3.01 1.72
N VAL A 100 -13.19 -1.85 2.00
CA VAL A 100 -13.91 -0.55 1.97
C VAL A 100 -14.04 -0.06 0.52
N PRO A 101 -15.25 0.23 0.03
CA PRO A 101 -15.45 0.79 -1.31
C PRO A 101 -14.84 2.18 -1.46
N VAL A 102 -14.32 2.49 -2.65
CA VAL A 102 -13.61 3.74 -2.93
C VAL A 102 -14.33 4.53 -4.03
N PRO A 103 -14.91 5.72 -3.74
CA PRO A 103 -15.49 6.57 -4.77
C PRO A 103 -14.41 7.14 -5.69
N ILE A 104 -14.65 7.09 -7.00
CA ILE A 104 -13.78 7.63 -8.04
C ILE A 104 -14.55 8.72 -8.79
N TYR A 105 -13.90 9.86 -9.00
CA TYR A 105 -14.52 11.04 -9.58
C TYR A 105 -13.77 11.54 -10.83
N GLY A 106 -14.53 12.00 -11.81
CA GLY A 106 -14.10 12.82 -12.93
C GLY A 106 -14.89 14.13 -12.94
N ILE A 107 -14.24 15.25 -12.66
CA ILE A 107 -14.89 16.57 -12.67
C ILE A 107 -14.58 17.23 -14.02
N LEU A 108 -15.61 17.53 -14.79
CA LEU A 108 -15.50 17.99 -16.16
C LEU A 108 -16.20 19.35 -16.35
N THR A 109 -15.41 20.39 -16.55
CA THR A 109 -15.91 21.77 -16.57
C THR A 109 -15.20 22.65 -17.60
N ASP A 110 -15.91 23.64 -18.10
CA ASP A 110 -15.36 24.84 -18.73
C ASP A 110 -15.97 26.11 -18.10
N TYR A 111 -16.61 27.00 -18.86
CA TYR A 111 -17.41 28.10 -18.31
C TYR A 111 -18.72 27.64 -17.66
N ALA A 112 -19.09 26.36 -17.86
CA ALA A 112 -20.15 25.66 -17.17
C ALA A 112 -19.78 24.17 -16.99
N PRO A 113 -20.52 23.41 -16.18
CA PRO A 113 -20.44 21.95 -16.19
C PRO A 113 -20.62 21.34 -17.58
N ILE A 114 -19.81 20.35 -17.93
CA ILE A 114 -19.93 19.63 -19.20
C ILE A 114 -20.71 18.34 -18.97
N LYS A 115 -21.87 18.24 -19.64
CA LYS A 115 -22.86 17.17 -19.47
C LYS A 115 -22.77 16.18 -20.64
N GLY A 116 -23.21 14.95 -20.42
CA GLY A 116 -23.35 13.94 -21.47
C GLY A 116 -22.03 13.48 -22.12
N ALA A 117 -20.90 13.65 -21.44
CA ALA A 117 -19.62 13.10 -21.86
C ALA A 117 -19.52 11.61 -21.48
N ASP A 118 -18.80 10.83 -22.27
CA ASP A 118 -18.41 9.48 -21.91
C ASP A 118 -17.16 9.56 -21.02
N VAL A 119 -17.28 9.15 -19.76
CA VAL A 119 -16.20 9.21 -18.77
C VAL A 119 -15.89 7.81 -18.23
N PHE A 120 -14.61 7.42 -18.28
CA PHE A 120 -14.14 6.13 -17.79
C PHE A 120 -12.92 6.30 -16.89
N ALA A 121 -12.76 5.41 -15.90
CA ALA A 121 -11.59 5.34 -15.05
C ALA A 121 -10.94 3.96 -15.12
N LEU A 122 -9.70 3.90 -15.60
CA LEU A 122 -8.85 2.71 -15.46
C LEU A 122 -8.18 2.76 -14.09
N VAL A 123 -8.51 1.81 -13.22
CA VAL A 123 -7.87 1.65 -11.90
C VAL A 123 -6.94 0.47 -11.95
N ALA A 124 -5.72 0.59 -11.41
CA ALA A 124 -4.73 -0.48 -11.34
C ALA A 124 -4.07 -0.57 -9.96
N GLY A 125 -3.86 -1.79 -9.46
CA GLY A 125 -3.27 -2.07 -8.15
C GLY A 125 -3.38 -3.54 -7.71
N PRO A 126 -2.79 -3.91 -6.55
CA PRO A 126 -2.58 -5.30 -6.14
C PRO A 126 -3.86 -6.07 -5.75
N GLY A 127 -4.92 -5.39 -5.33
CA GLY A 127 -6.18 -5.99 -4.85
C GLY A 127 -7.33 -5.91 -5.83
N ILE A 128 -7.04 -5.75 -7.13
CA ILE A 128 -8.06 -5.75 -8.19
C ILE A 128 -8.24 -7.18 -8.71
N ALA A 129 -9.22 -7.88 -8.15
CA ALA A 129 -9.73 -9.12 -8.71
C ALA A 129 -10.68 -8.83 -9.89
N GLY A 130 -10.73 -9.73 -10.88
CA GLY A 130 -11.61 -9.62 -12.02
C GLY A 130 -13.08 -9.50 -11.58
N GLN A 131 -13.63 -8.30 -11.65
CA GLN A 131 -15.02 -8.03 -11.25
C GLN A 131 -15.98 -8.59 -12.31
N PRO A 132 -17.04 -9.32 -11.93
CA PRO A 132 -18.07 -9.78 -12.86
C PRO A 132 -18.71 -8.59 -13.59
N GLY A 133 -18.75 -8.63 -14.93
CA GLY A 133 -19.37 -7.58 -15.74
C GLY A 133 -18.51 -6.34 -15.99
N VAL A 134 -17.27 -6.29 -15.47
CA VAL A 134 -16.29 -5.24 -15.77
C VAL A 134 -15.17 -5.81 -16.62
N ALA A 135 -14.78 -5.10 -17.68
CA ALA A 135 -13.58 -5.46 -18.43
C ALA A 135 -12.36 -5.32 -17.50
N SER A 136 -11.83 -6.45 -17.05
CA SER A 136 -10.69 -6.52 -16.13
C SER A 136 -9.61 -7.42 -16.72
N ALA A 137 -8.38 -6.93 -16.65
CA ALA A 137 -7.17 -7.76 -16.74
C ALA A 137 -6.59 -7.83 -15.33
N THR A 138 -5.95 -8.95 -14.96
CA THR A 138 -5.34 -9.13 -13.63
C THR A 138 -4.58 -7.88 -13.19
N GLY A 139 -4.97 -7.29 -12.05
CA GLY A 139 -4.37 -6.06 -11.51
C GLY A 139 -4.93 -4.74 -12.05
N SER A 140 -5.99 -4.76 -12.87
CA SER A 140 -6.65 -3.55 -13.40
C SER A 140 -8.14 -3.72 -13.70
N THR A 141 -8.91 -2.64 -13.62
CA THR A 141 -10.35 -2.62 -13.92
C THR A 141 -10.77 -1.31 -14.56
N LEU A 142 -11.74 -1.35 -15.48
CA LEU A 142 -12.28 -0.17 -16.16
C LEU A 142 -13.67 0.18 -15.62
N LEU A 143 -13.79 1.29 -14.91
CA LEU A 143 -15.06 1.83 -14.40
C LEU A 143 -15.65 2.82 -15.40
N THR A 144 -16.96 2.75 -15.64
CA THR A 144 -17.69 3.88 -16.27
C THR A 144 -18.10 4.84 -15.15
N LEU A 145 -17.89 6.14 -15.33
CA LEU A 145 -18.32 7.17 -14.38
C LEU A 145 -19.58 7.87 -14.92
N TYR A 146 -20.55 8.13 -14.05
CA TYR A 146 -21.87 8.66 -14.38
C TYR A 146 -22.11 10.03 -13.73
N ASP A 147 -22.79 10.93 -14.45
CA ASP A 147 -23.34 12.21 -13.97
C ASP A 147 -24.88 12.12 -14.01
N ASP A 148 -25.41 11.16 -13.24
CA ASP A 148 -26.81 10.74 -13.23
C ASP A 148 -27.54 11.02 -11.91
N GLY A 149 -26.87 11.64 -10.94
CA GLY A 149 -27.38 11.87 -9.59
C GLY A 149 -27.38 10.60 -8.73
N ASN A 150 -26.78 9.52 -9.21
CA ASN A 150 -26.55 8.27 -8.47
C ASN A 150 -25.04 7.96 -8.46
N HIS A 151 -24.63 6.77 -8.02
CA HIS A 151 -23.20 6.37 -8.05
C HIS A 151 -22.22 7.27 -7.25
N GLY A 152 -22.75 8.16 -6.40
CA GLY A 152 -21.97 9.05 -5.54
C GLY A 152 -21.56 10.38 -6.18
N ASP A 153 -22.16 10.77 -7.31
CA ASP A 153 -21.86 12.01 -8.03
C ASP A 153 -22.61 13.26 -7.50
N GLY A 154 -23.68 13.08 -6.72
CA GLY A 154 -24.45 14.20 -6.20
C GLY A 154 -25.70 14.48 -7.02
N LYS A 155 -25.72 15.58 -7.81
CA LYS A 155 -26.89 15.96 -8.61
C LYS A 155 -26.67 15.55 -10.06
N PRO A 156 -27.73 15.16 -10.80
CA PRO A 156 -27.59 14.86 -12.22
C PRO A 156 -27.22 16.12 -13.02
N ASP A 157 -26.44 15.91 -14.07
CA ASP A 157 -26.01 16.91 -15.05
C ASP A 157 -25.24 18.10 -14.43
N ASP A 158 -24.43 17.87 -13.40
CA ASP A 158 -23.65 18.91 -12.72
C ASP A 158 -22.14 18.89 -13.04
N GLY A 159 -21.73 17.99 -13.96
CA GLY A 159 -20.36 17.87 -14.45
C GLY A 159 -19.44 17.08 -13.51
N LEU A 160 -19.95 16.56 -12.40
CA LEU A 160 -19.27 15.57 -11.57
C LEU A 160 -19.70 14.18 -12.05
N TYR A 161 -18.76 13.41 -12.58
CA TYR A 161 -18.98 12.02 -12.95
C TYR A 161 -18.39 11.13 -11.85
N ALA A 162 -19.15 10.17 -11.35
CA ALA A 162 -18.70 9.28 -10.29
C ALA A 162 -19.01 7.80 -10.56
N ASN A 163 -18.23 6.94 -9.91
CA ASN A 163 -18.63 5.57 -9.63
C ASN A 163 -17.90 5.07 -8.37
N ILE A 164 -18.38 3.97 -7.82
CA ILE A 164 -17.81 3.33 -6.64
C ILE A 164 -16.98 2.13 -7.11
N LEU A 165 -15.67 2.19 -6.87
CA LEU A 165 -14.82 1.02 -6.95
C LEU A 165 -15.18 0.11 -5.76
N PRO A 166 -15.63 -1.13 -6.00
CA PRO A 166 -15.99 -2.04 -4.92
C PRO A 166 -14.77 -2.38 -4.06
N GLY A 167 -15.03 -2.89 -2.85
CA GLY A 167 -14.00 -3.19 -1.85
C GLY A 167 -12.81 -3.95 -2.42
N LEU A 168 -11.62 -3.39 -2.21
CA LEU A 168 -10.35 -3.93 -2.70
C LEU A 168 -9.86 -5.05 -1.79
N THR A 169 -9.21 -6.07 -2.36
CA THR A 169 -8.84 -7.28 -1.61
C THR A 169 -7.41 -7.27 -1.07
N ALA A 170 -6.65 -6.20 -1.30
CA ALA A 170 -5.27 -6.10 -0.83
C ALA A 170 -4.90 -4.63 -0.55
N PRO A 171 -4.06 -4.36 0.46
CA PRO A 171 -3.51 -3.04 0.72
C PRO A 171 -2.49 -2.64 -0.35
N GLY A 172 -2.08 -1.38 -0.32
CA GLY A 172 -1.03 -0.84 -1.17
C GLY A 172 -1.48 0.35 -2.02
N GLY A 173 -0.60 0.75 -2.95
CA GLY A 173 -0.84 1.89 -3.84
C GLY A 173 -1.67 1.51 -5.06
N TYR A 174 -2.63 2.37 -5.38
CA TYR A 174 -3.51 2.27 -6.53
C TYR A 174 -3.38 3.51 -7.41
N THR A 175 -3.41 3.29 -8.71
CA THR A 175 -3.41 4.36 -9.71
C THR A 175 -4.76 4.42 -10.41
N VAL A 176 -5.20 5.63 -10.74
CA VAL A 176 -6.46 5.90 -11.42
C VAL A 176 -6.17 6.79 -12.61
N LYS A 177 -6.51 6.34 -13.81
CA LYS A 177 -6.45 7.13 -15.04
C LYS A 177 -7.86 7.33 -15.56
N VAL A 178 -8.35 8.57 -15.45
CA VAL A 178 -9.65 8.98 -15.98
C VAL A 178 -9.48 9.48 -17.41
N VAL A 179 -10.37 9.05 -18.29
CA VAL A 179 -10.53 9.56 -19.65
C VAL A 179 -11.94 10.10 -19.82
N ALA A 180 -12.07 11.26 -20.43
CA ALA A 180 -13.35 11.85 -20.80
C ALA A 180 -13.36 12.17 -22.29
N ILE A 181 -14.45 11.83 -22.97
CA ILE A 181 -14.67 12.04 -24.40
C ILE A 181 -16.04 12.68 -24.58
N GLY A 182 -16.13 13.75 -25.35
CA GLY A 182 -17.42 14.39 -25.60
C GLY A 182 -17.34 15.71 -26.34
N THR A 183 -18.37 16.51 -26.18
CA THR A 183 -18.47 17.87 -26.71
C THR A 183 -18.52 18.85 -25.54
N ASN A 184 -17.67 19.87 -25.56
CA ASN A 184 -17.65 20.90 -24.52
C ASN A 184 -18.81 21.90 -24.71
N ASN A 185 -18.98 22.86 -23.79
CA ASN A 185 -20.09 23.81 -23.90
C ASN A 185 -19.93 24.80 -25.06
N TYR A 186 -18.72 24.93 -25.63
CA TYR A 186 -18.47 25.70 -26.85
C TYR A 186 -18.88 24.98 -28.14
N GLY A 187 -19.23 23.70 -28.07
CA GLY A 187 -19.56 22.87 -29.23
C GLY A 187 -18.38 22.12 -29.86
N ASP A 188 -17.20 22.17 -29.25
CA ASP A 188 -16.00 21.51 -29.75
C ASP A 188 -15.88 20.09 -29.20
N PHE A 189 -15.43 19.15 -30.03
CA PHE A 189 -15.05 17.81 -29.59
C PHE A 189 -13.80 17.86 -28.71
N PHE A 190 -13.77 17.08 -27.64
CA PHE A 190 -12.58 16.92 -26.80
C PHE A 190 -12.35 15.47 -26.40
N MET A 191 -11.08 15.19 -26.11
CA MET A 191 -10.64 14.06 -25.31
C MET A 191 -9.68 14.59 -24.24
N ARG A 192 -9.88 14.18 -22.99
CA ARG A 192 -9.05 14.59 -21.84
C ARG A 192 -8.66 13.38 -21.02
N TYR A 193 -7.47 13.44 -20.44
CA TYR A 193 -6.96 12.46 -19.49
C TYR A 193 -6.59 13.17 -18.19
N ALA A 194 -6.89 12.54 -17.06
CA ALA A 194 -6.47 12.97 -15.75
C ALA A 194 -6.04 11.76 -14.93
N ASN A 195 -5.09 11.95 -14.01
CA ASN A 195 -4.59 10.87 -13.16
C ASN A 195 -4.84 11.22 -11.69
N ALA A 196 -5.12 10.21 -10.89
CA ALA A 196 -5.13 10.27 -9.44
C ALA A 196 -4.48 8.99 -8.88
N GLY A 197 -4.22 8.97 -7.58
CA GLY A 197 -3.74 7.79 -6.87
C GLY A 197 -4.24 7.80 -5.44
N PHE A 198 -4.31 6.62 -4.85
CA PHE A 198 -4.68 6.46 -3.44
C PHE A 198 -4.00 5.23 -2.87
N ASN A 199 -3.93 5.18 -1.54
CA ASN A 199 -3.46 3.99 -0.83
C ASN A 199 -4.64 3.32 -0.14
N VAL A 200 -4.58 2.00 -0.08
CA VAL A 200 -5.38 1.18 0.83
C VAL A 200 -4.45 0.74 1.97
N LEU A 201 -4.81 1.08 3.19
CA LEU A 201 -4.03 0.77 4.38
C LEU A 201 -4.24 -0.70 4.77
N PRO A 202 -3.17 -1.41 5.21
CA PRO A 202 -3.30 -2.72 5.82
C PRO A 202 -4.04 -2.62 7.16
N ARG A 203 -4.82 -3.64 7.49
CA ARG A 203 -5.58 -3.71 8.72
C ARG A 203 -5.02 -4.79 9.63
N LEU A 204 -4.95 -4.51 10.93
CA LEU A 204 -4.37 -5.38 11.94
C LEU A 204 -5.37 -5.65 13.06
N ALA A 205 -5.44 -6.89 13.52
CA ALA A 205 -6.19 -7.27 14.71
C ALA A 205 -5.24 -7.32 15.92
N TYR A 206 -5.47 -6.52 16.95
CA TYR A 206 -4.74 -6.63 18.23
C TYR A 206 -5.62 -7.31 19.26
N VAL A 207 -5.24 -8.51 19.70
CA VAL A 207 -5.96 -9.28 20.70
C VAL A 207 -5.43 -8.96 22.10
N TRP A 208 -6.32 -8.51 22.99
CA TRP A 208 -6.00 -8.15 24.39
C TRP A 208 -7.00 -8.82 25.36
N ASP A 209 -6.67 -8.90 26.65
CA ASP A 209 -7.58 -9.48 27.67
C ASP A 209 -7.87 -8.51 28.82
N SER A 210 -6.87 -8.19 29.64
CA SER A 210 -7.02 -7.39 30.85
C SER A 210 -6.37 -6.01 30.75
N ASP A 211 -5.36 -5.82 29.91
CA ASP A 211 -4.61 -4.57 29.77
C ASP A 211 -4.90 -3.86 28.45
N LYS A 212 -6.07 -3.19 28.42
CA LYS A 212 -6.44 -2.34 27.29
C LYS A 212 -5.50 -1.14 27.10
N ALA A 213 -4.83 -0.68 28.16
CA ALA A 213 -3.99 0.52 28.08
C ALA A 213 -2.78 0.25 27.18
N ILE A 214 -2.09 -0.89 27.38
CA ILE A 214 -1.01 -1.33 26.50
C ILE A 214 -1.51 -1.54 25.06
N ALA A 215 -2.70 -2.12 24.89
CA ALA A 215 -3.30 -2.30 23.56
C ALA A 215 -3.48 -0.96 22.81
N ILE A 216 -3.98 0.08 23.50
CA ILE A 216 -4.14 1.44 22.94
C ILE A 216 -2.79 2.09 22.59
N GLU A 217 -1.74 1.82 23.36
CA GLU A 217 -0.39 2.31 23.03
C GLU A 217 0.12 1.70 21.72
N TYR A 218 -0.11 0.40 21.50
CA TYR A 218 0.24 -0.26 20.25
C TYR A 218 -0.60 0.21 19.07
N GLU A 219 -1.92 0.36 19.25
CA GLU A 219 -2.82 0.98 18.26
C GLU A 219 -2.27 2.35 17.85
N SER A 220 -2.01 3.23 18.82
CA SER A 220 -1.49 4.58 18.56
C SER A 220 -0.16 4.57 17.80
N LEU A 221 0.78 3.69 18.17
CA LEU A 221 2.05 3.55 17.46
C LEU A 221 1.82 3.07 16.02
N LEU A 222 1.02 2.04 15.81
CA LEU A 222 0.85 1.42 14.50
C LEU A 222 0.03 2.29 13.54
N GLU A 223 -1.00 2.98 14.03
CA GLU A 223 -1.80 3.91 13.23
C GLU A 223 -0.97 5.12 12.76
N ALA A 224 -0.10 5.65 13.63
CA ALA A 224 0.88 6.67 13.25
C ALA A 224 1.87 6.19 12.17
N ASN A 225 1.92 4.88 11.92
CA ASN A 225 2.81 4.20 11.00
C ASN A 225 2.06 3.50 9.85
N GLY A 226 0.83 3.92 9.54
CA GLY A 226 0.13 3.52 8.31
C GLY A 226 -0.62 2.19 8.40
N TRP A 227 -0.91 1.73 9.61
CA TRP A 227 -1.86 0.65 9.87
C TRP A 227 -3.23 1.20 10.23
N VAL A 228 -4.27 0.39 10.05
CA VAL A 228 -5.52 0.52 10.80
C VAL A 228 -5.59 -0.63 11.79
N VAL A 229 -5.82 -0.33 13.07
CA VAL A 229 -5.79 -1.34 14.13
C VAL A 229 -7.18 -1.48 14.73
N ASP A 230 -7.67 -2.71 14.83
CA ASP A 230 -8.85 -3.02 15.63
C ASP A 230 -8.45 -3.72 16.92
N LEU A 231 -8.82 -3.14 18.06
CA LEU A 231 -8.63 -3.75 19.37
C LEU A 231 -9.73 -4.77 19.66
N ILE A 232 -9.39 -6.05 19.62
CA ILE A 232 -10.32 -7.16 19.84
C ILE A 232 -10.06 -7.76 21.22
N HIS A 233 -11.05 -7.67 22.11
CA HIS A 233 -10.96 -8.38 23.39
C HIS A 233 -10.98 -9.89 23.13
N LEU A 234 -10.18 -10.67 23.87
CA LEU A 234 -10.03 -12.11 23.75
C LEU A 234 -11.37 -12.88 23.70
N ASN A 235 -12.36 -12.49 24.51
CA ASN A 235 -13.70 -13.10 24.51
C ASN A 235 -14.53 -12.81 23.24
N ALA A 236 -14.17 -11.81 22.45
CA ALA A 236 -14.84 -11.48 21.20
C ALA A 236 -14.26 -12.25 20.00
N VAL A 237 -13.03 -12.78 20.12
CA VAL A 237 -12.33 -13.50 19.05
C VAL A 237 -13.18 -14.57 18.38
N PRO A 238 -13.94 -15.44 19.09
CA PRO A 238 -14.73 -16.49 18.45
C PRO A 238 -15.81 -15.99 17.48
N GLN A 239 -16.17 -14.70 17.55
CA GLN A 239 -17.22 -14.09 16.72
C GLN A 239 -16.65 -13.06 15.73
N THR A 240 -15.34 -12.81 15.75
CA THR A 240 -14.69 -11.83 14.87
C THR A 240 -14.51 -12.39 13.47
N TYR A 241 -14.86 -11.61 12.46
CA TYR A 241 -14.53 -11.92 11.07
C TYR A 241 -13.12 -11.44 10.74
N PHE A 242 -12.18 -12.38 10.60
CA PHE A 242 -10.77 -12.04 10.39
C PHE A 242 -10.36 -11.80 8.93
N GLY A 243 -11.25 -12.03 7.96
CA GLY A 243 -10.92 -11.97 6.53
C GLY A 243 -10.61 -10.57 5.97
N VAL A 244 -10.58 -9.54 6.82
CA VAL A 244 -10.19 -8.16 6.46
C VAL A 244 -8.81 -7.76 6.99
N TYR A 245 -8.18 -8.60 7.82
CA TYR A 245 -6.89 -8.32 8.44
C TYR A 245 -5.75 -8.96 7.67
N GLU A 246 -4.58 -8.32 7.73
CA GLU A 246 -3.33 -8.80 7.15
C GLU A 246 -2.45 -9.51 8.18
N MET A 247 -2.68 -9.27 9.48
CA MET A 247 -1.98 -9.94 10.57
C MET A 247 -2.74 -9.82 11.90
N ILE A 248 -2.33 -10.66 12.86
CA ILE A 248 -2.85 -10.66 14.23
C ILE A 248 -1.69 -10.39 15.20
N ILE A 249 -1.87 -9.47 16.14
CA ILE A 249 -0.99 -9.30 17.29
C ILE A 249 -1.65 -9.93 18.51
N ILE A 250 -0.90 -10.78 19.21
CA ILE A 250 -1.31 -11.38 20.48
C ILE A 250 -0.68 -10.60 21.62
N GLY A 251 -1.51 -9.87 22.38
CA GLY A 251 -1.09 -9.02 23.49
C GLY A 251 -0.43 -9.81 24.64
N PRO A 252 0.45 -9.16 25.41
CA PRO A 252 1.24 -9.82 26.46
C PRO A 252 0.40 -10.32 27.63
N ASP A 253 -0.82 -9.81 27.79
CA ASP A 253 -1.76 -10.08 28.87
C ASP A 253 -2.75 -11.22 28.57
N THR A 254 -2.65 -11.86 27.41
CA THR A 254 -3.61 -12.87 26.92
C THR A 254 -3.35 -14.31 27.40
N GLY A 255 -2.23 -14.54 28.08
CA GLY A 255 -1.82 -15.85 28.57
C GLY A 255 -0.72 -15.80 29.62
N TYR A 256 -0.49 -16.95 30.26
CA TYR A 256 0.57 -17.15 31.25
C TYR A 256 1.02 -18.62 31.26
N LEU A 257 2.32 -18.83 31.09
CA LEU A 257 2.97 -20.12 30.93
C LEU A 257 2.25 -20.94 29.84
N GLY A 258 1.92 -22.20 30.14
CA GLY A 258 1.23 -23.07 29.18
C GLY A 258 -0.26 -22.78 29.01
N ASN A 259 -0.80 -21.73 29.64
CA ASN A 259 -2.22 -21.37 29.55
C ASN A 259 -2.39 -20.12 28.68
N TRP A 260 -3.28 -20.21 27.70
CA TRP A 260 -3.62 -19.08 26.83
C TRP A 260 -5.11 -19.12 26.52
N GLY A 261 -5.77 -17.97 26.66
CA GLY A 261 -7.16 -17.72 26.28
C GLY A 261 -8.14 -18.89 26.43
N THR A 262 -8.97 -19.07 25.40
CA THR A 262 -9.96 -20.15 25.31
C THR A 262 -9.68 -21.02 24.09
N THR A 263 -10.13 -22.27 24.12
CA THR A 263 -10.01 -23.19 22.96
C THR A 263 -10.67 -22.62 21.71
N ASP A 264 -11.88 -22.06 21.83
CA ASP A 264 -12.59 -21.48 20.68
C ASP A 264 -11.83 -20.29 20.07
N ALA A 265 -11.25 -19.41 20.90
CA ALA A 265 -10.46 -18.28 20.41
C ALA A 265 -9.19 -18.75 19.69
N LEU A 266 -8.52 -19.78 20.23
CA LEU A 266 -7.33 -20.38 19.63
C LEU A 266 -7.65 -20.97 18.26
N GLU A 267 -8.71 -21.78 18.17
CA GLU A 267 -9.14 -22.43 16.92
C GLU A 267 -9.47 -21.40 15.84
N VAL A 268 -10.18 -20.32 16.18
CA VAL A 268 -10.50 -19.25 15.23
C VAL A 268 -9.23 -18.58 14.72
N ILE A 269 -8.32 -18.14 15.60
CA ILE A 269 -7.08 -17.46 15.19
C ILE A 269 -6.23 -18.37 14.29
N VAL A 270 -6.03 -19.63 14.66
CA VAL A 270 -5.23 -20.57 13.87
C VAL A 270 -5.86 -20.83 12.49
N SER A 271 -7.19 -20.92 12.40
CA SER A 271 -7.89 -21.15 11.14
C SER A 271 -7.77 -20.00 10.13
N THR A 272 -7.30 -18.83 10.56
CA THR A 272 -7.12 -17.67 9.67
C THR A 272 -5.93 -17.82 8.73
N GLU A 273 -4.93 -18.62 9.12
CA GLU A 273 -3.63 -18.73 8.44
C GLU A 273 -2.90 -17.38 8.27
N LEU A 274 -3.31 -16.35 9.02
CA LEU A 274 -2.68 -15.03 8.99
C LEU A 274 -1.33 -15.06 9.74
N PRO A 275 -0.37 -14.20 9.36
CA PRO A 275 0.81 -13.97 10.17
C PRO A 275 0.48 -13.48 11.58
N ILE A 276 1.23 -13.97 12.57
CA ILE A 276 1.01 -13.71 13.99
C ILE A 276 2.28 -13.15 14.64
N LEU A 277 2.13 -11.97 15.26
CA LEU A 277 3.14 -11.38 16.12
C LEU A 277 2.72 -11.55 17.58
N GLY A 278 3.41 -12.42 18.31
CA GLY A 278 3.21 -12.64 19.74
C GLY A 278 4.06 -11.69 20.57
N LEU A 279 3.45 -11.08 21.59
CA LEU A 279 4.13 -10.18 22.52
C LEU A 279 4.34 -10.85 23.88
N GLY A 280 5.57 -10.82 24.38
CA GLY A 280 5.94 -11.26 25.72
C GLY A 280 5.29 -12.57 26.15
N GLU A 281 4.72 -12.57 27.36
CA GLU A 281 4.12 -13.74 27.99
C GLU A 281 2.90 -14.29 27.23
N GLY A 282 2.01 -13.42 26.77
CA GLY A 282 0.82 -13.85 26.01
C GLY A 282 1.17 -14.50 24.67
N GLY A 283 2.12 -13.93 23.92
CA GLY A 283 2.65 -14.53 22.71
C GLY A 283 3.34 -15.88 22.95
N TYR A 284 4.20 -15.95 23.97
CA TYR A 284 4.87 -17.17 24.39
C TYR A 284 3.88 -18.29 24.76
N ALA A 285 2.83 -17.95 25.52
CA ALA A 285 1.78 -18.87 25.89
C ALA A 285 0.95 -19.35 24.68
N PHE A 286 0.61 -18.44 23.77
CA PHE A 286 -0.10 -18.76 22.53
C PHE A 286 0.70 -19.72 21.64
N PHE A 287 1.96 -19.39 21.36
CA PHE A 287 2.83 -20.25 20.55
C PHE A 287 3.08 -21.62 21.21
N GLY A 288 3.06 -21.69 22.54
CA GLY A 288 3.09 -22.98 23.26
C GLY A 288 1.86 -23.85 23.04
N LYS A 289 0.68 -23.26 22.77
CA LYS A 289 -0.51 -24.03 22.37
C LYS A 289 -0.40 -24.62 20.98
N LEU A 290 0.46 -24.04 20.14
CA LEU A 290 0.73 -24.48 18.79
C LEU A 290 1.91 -25.46 18.71
N ASP A 291 2.52 -25.80 19.84
CA ASP A 291 3.72 -26.67 19.94
C ASP A 291 4.91 -26.13 19.12
N LEU A 292 5.02 -24.79 19.01
CA LEU A 292 6.13 -24.13 18.32
C LEU A 292 7.39 -24.08 19.21
N ASP A 293 8.55 -24.13 18.58
CA ASP A 293 9.84 -24.02 19.25
C ASP A 293 10.04 -22.67 19.95
N ILE A 294 9.35 -21.62 19.49
CA ILE A 294 9.32 -20.29 20.12
C ILE A 294 8.24 -20.13 21.21
N GLY A 295 7.58 -21.22 21.62
CA GLY A 295 6.47 -21.22 22.57
C GLY A 295 6.78 -21.74 23.97
N HIS A 296 5.75 -21.76 24.82
CA HIS A 296 5.84 -22.26 26.19
C HIS A 296 6.42 -23.67 26.29
N GLY A 297 7.42 -23.82 27.17
CA GLY A 297 8.19 -25.05 27.38
C GLY A 297 9.64 -24.91 26.92
N ASN A 298 9.91 -23.92 26.07
CA ASN A 298 11.21 -23.70 25.43
C ASN A 298 11.89 -22.39 25.88
N GLY A 299 11.30 -21.62 26.79
CA GLY A 299 11.82 -20.31 27.20
C GLY A 299 12.14 -20.18 28.69
N ALA A 300 12.77 -19.05 29.03
CA ALA A 300 13.01 -18.58 30.39
C ALA A 300 12.48 -17.15 30.55
N HIS A 301 12.18 -16.77 31.80
CA HIS A 301 11.71 -15.44 32.13
C HIS A 301 12.83 -14.56 32.68
N GLY A 302 12.81 -13.29 32.30
CA GLY A 302 13.78 -12.31 32.75
C GLY A 302 13.25 -10.89 32.66
N SER A 303 14.17 -9.95 32.76
CA SER A 303 13.92 -8.55 32.49
C SER A 303 15.14 -7.92 31.84
N GLY A 304 14.94 -6.99 30.92
CA GLY A 304 16.04 -6.30 30.24
C GLY A 304 15.57 -5.14 29.40
N THR A 305 16.51 -4.47 28.74
CA THR A 305 16.23 -3.30 27.89
C THR A 305 16.67 -3.45 26.45
N SER A 306 17.49 -4.47 26.18
CA SER A 306 18.32 -4.51 24.98
C SER A 306 18.39 -5.92 24.39
N ILE A 307 18.79 -5.99 23.13
CA ILE A 307 19.09 -7.23 22.42
C ILE A 307 20.49 -7.16 21.78
N ASP A 308 21.09 -8.32 21.56
CA ASP A 308 22.23 -8.49 20.67
C ASP A 308 21.70 -8.84 19.28
N TRP A 309 21.73 -7.88 18.34
CA TRP A 309 21.14 -8.04 17.02
C TRP A 309 21.84 -9.12 16.18
N ALA A 310 21.06 -9.75 15.30
CA ALA A 310 21.49 -10.80 14.38
C ALA A 310 20.86 -10.61 13.00
N ASN A 311 21.36 -11.33 11.99
CA ASN A 311 20.78 -11.33 10.64
C ASN A 311 20.59 -9.92 10.04
N SER A 312 21.63 -9.07 10.11
CA SER A 312 21.57 -7.64 9.72
C SER A 312 21.18 -7.36 8.26
N GLY A 313 21.18 -8.38 7.39
CA GLY A 313 20.71 -8.27 6.00
C GLY A 313 19.20 -8.40 5.84
N ASP A 314 18.45 -8.82 6.86
CA ASP A 314 16.99 -8.96 6.79
C ASP A 314 16.28 -7.59 6.79
N ARG A 315 15.13 -7.51 6.12
CA ARG A 315 14.34 -6.28 6.02
C ARG A 315 13.81 -5.75 7.35
N ILE A 316 13.76 -6.57 8.41
CA ILE A 316 13.43 -6.12 9.78
C ILE A 316 14.31 -4.97 10.26
N TRP A 317 15.52 -4.82 9.71
CA TRP A 317 16.45 -3.75 10.06
C TRP A 317 16.34 -2.50 9.18
N ASN A 318 15.55 -2.55 8.10
CA ASN A 318 15.54 -1.47 7.10
C ASN A 318 14.18 -1.09 6.53
N THR A 319 13.09 -1.76 6.91
CA THR A 319 11.76 -1.52 6.36
C THR A 319 10.68 -1.50 7.45
N PRO A 320 9.87 -0.42 7.57
CA PRO A 320 9.95 0.83 6.80
C PRO A 320 11.07 1.78 7.28
N TYR A 321 11.65 1.51 8.46
CA TYR A 321 12.70 2.34 9.03
C TYR A 321 14.08 1.70 8.92
N VAL A 322 15.07 2.50 8.51
CA VAL A 322 16.48 2.12 8.61
C VAL A 322 16.92 2.21 10.07
N ILE A 323 17.27 1.07 10.66
CA ILE A 323 17.81 0.98 12.02
C ILE A 323 19.33 1.06 11.94
N SER A 324 19.91 2.08 12.59
CA SER A 324 21.35 2.19 12.71
C SER A 324 21.86 1.17 13.74
N LEU A 325 22.43 0.06 13.26
CA LEU A 325 22.94 -1.01 14.11
C LEU A 325 24.27 -0.61 14.77
N PRO A 326 24.33 -0.40 16.10
CA PRO A 326 25.57 -0.12 16.80
C PRO A 326 26.40 -1.39 16.97
N LYS A 327 27.58 -1.27 17.58
CA LYS A 327 28.17 -2.44 18.25
C LYS A 327 27.23 -2.83 19.39
N VAL A 328 26.87 -4.12 19.48
CA VAL A 328 25.94 -4.66 20.49
C VAL A 328 26.27 -4.22 21.92
N PRO A 329 25.27 -4.03 22.79
CA PRO A 329 23.83 -4.30 22.57
C PRO A 329 23.06 -3.14 21.92
N LEU A 330 21.89 -3.43 21.33
CA LEU A 330 20.91 -2.46 20.82
C LEU A 330 19.80 -2.23 21.85
N GLN A 331 19.70 -1.02 22.39
CA GLN A 331 18.71 -0.67 23.40
C GLN A 331 17.32 -0.39 22.81
N LEU A 332 16.32 -1.17 23.24
CA LEU A 332 14.93 -1.08 22.78
C LEU A 332 14.00 -0.44 23.81
N TYR A 333 14.30 -0.55 25.10
CA TYR A 333 13.48 0.01 26.18
C TYR A 333 14.27 1.00 27.05
N LYS A 334 13.54 1.97 27.61
CA LYS A 334 14.10 3.02 28.49
C LYS A 334 14.49 2.46 29.86
N GLU A 335 13.69 1.52 30.36
CA GLU A 335 13.85 0.82 31.63
C GLU A 335 13.63 -0.68 31.42
N ASN A 336 13.97 -1.51 32.42
CA ASN A 336 13.78 -2.95 32.33
C ASN A 336 12.31 -3.32 32.07
N SER A 337 12.05 -3.96 30.94
CA SER A 337 10.78 -4.60 30.64
C SER A 337 10.87 -6.08 30.99
N GLY A 338 9.76 -6.65 31.48
CA GLY A 338 9.64 -8.10 31.62
C GLY A 338 9.77 -8.76 30.24
N ARG A 339 10.51 -9.86 30.14
CA ARG A 339 10.70 -10.55 28.87
C ARG A 339 10.69 -12.07 29.00
N VAL A 340 10.37 -12.71 27.89
CA VAL A 340 10.52 -14.14 27.68
C VAL A 340 11.60 -14.37 26.64
N ASP A 341 12.56 -15.23 27.00
CA ASP A 341 13.76 -15.49 26.23
C ASP A 341 13.74 -16.98 25.81
N ILE A 342 13.77 -17.28 24.51
CA ILE A 342 13.68 -18.65 23.99
C ILE A 342 15.05 -19.32 24.02
N TYR A 343 15.15 -20.48 24.68
CA TYR A 343 16.38 -21.24 24.78
C TYR A 343 16.73 -21.91 23.44
N LEU A 344 17.93 -21.61 22.93
CA LEU A 344 18.37 -22.04 21.61
C LEU A 344 19.15 -23.35 21.59
N GLY A 345 19.24 -24.08 22.71
CA GLY A 345 20.02 -25.31 22.95
C GLY A 345 20.58 -26.05 21.72
N SER A 346 20.00 -27.19 21.36
CA SER A 346 20.17 -27.73 20.00
C SER A 346 19.27 -26.91 19.10
N GLN A 347 19.84 -25.91 18.40
CA GLN A 347 19.10 -24.90 17.66
C GLN A 347 17.80 -25.42 17.05
N PRO A 348 16.64 -24.88 17.46
CA PRO A 348 15.37 -25.29 16.87
C PRO A 348 15.42 -25.10 15.36
N THR A 349 15.01 -26.12 14.62
CA THR A 349 15.14 -26.13 13.17
C THR A 349 14.01 -25.29 12.57
N GLY A 350 14.33 -24.34 11.69
CA GLY A 350 13.31 -23.53 11.02
C GLY A 350 13.07 -22.14 11.64
N VAL A 351 13.80 -21.79 12.70
CA VAL A 351 13.75 -20.44 13.28
C VAL A 351 14.72 -19.47 12.60
N VAL A 352 14.36 -18.20 12.59
CA VAL A 352 15.22 -17.07 12.21
C VAL A 352 15.35 -16.16 13.43
N ILE A 353 16.59 -16.01 13.91
CA ILE A 353 16.88 -15.17 15.09
C ILE A 353 17.23 -13.76 14.62
N PHE A 354 16.57 -12.75 15.16
CA PHE A 354 16.89 -11.34 14.92
C PHE A 354 17.52 -10.68 16.15
N GLY A 355 17.20 -11.13 17.36
CA GLY A 355 17.76 -10.59 18.58
C GLY A 355 18.04 -11.69 19.59
N TYR A 356 19.31 -11.85 19.92
CA TYR A 356 19.72 -12.62 21.08
C TYR A 356 19.50 -11.81 22.36
N ASN A 357 19.37 -12.51 23.47
CA ASN A 357 19.47 -11.92 24.79
C ASN A 357 20.81 -11.21 24.98
N ASP A 358 20.77 -9.97 25.44
CA ASP A 358 21.93 -9.08 25.63
C ASP A 358 22.95 -9.55 26.68
N ASN A 359 22.60 -10.55 27.48
CA ASN A 359 23.48 -11.10 28.52
C ASN A 359 23.81 -12.58 28.31
N ASN A 360 23.10 -13.28 27.41
CA ASN A 360 23.29 -14.71 27.17
C ASN A 360 22.80 -15.16 25.79
N ASN A 361 23.71 -15.27 24.82
CA ASN A 361 23.39 -15.68 23.45
C ASN A 361 22.87 -17.14 23.29
N LEU A 362 22.73 -17.90 24.37
CA LEU A 362 21.97 -19.15 24.38
C LEU A 362 20.45 -18.91 24.33
N TYR A 363 20.00 -17.66 24.43
CA TYR A 363 18.60 -17.28 24.36
C TYR A 363 18.34 -16.21 23.30
N ALA A 364 17.13 -16.21 22.73
CA ALA A 364 16.65 -15.20 21.80
C ALA A 364 15.34 -14.57 22.26
N ASP A 365 15.26 -13.25 22.10
CA ASP A 365 14.16 -12.41 22.56
C ASP A 365 13.40 -11.82 21.34
N LEU A 366 13.97 -11.93 20.14
CA LEU A 366 13.33 -11.55 18.87
C LEU A 366 13.59 -12.65 17.85
N ILE A 367 12.58 -13.48 17.60
CA ILE A 367 12.73 -14.75 16.88
C ILE A 367 11.47 -15.06 16.06
N LEU A 368 11.64 -15.65 14.88
CA LEU A 368 10.58 -15.98 13.93
C LEU A 368 10.62 -17.47 13.60
N GLU A 369 9.48 -18.14 13.62
CA GLU A 369 9.30 -19.54 13.22
C GLU A 369 8.32 -19.64 12.05
N ASP A 370 8.58 -20.60 11.15
CA ASP A 370 7.74 -20.88 9.97
C ASP A 370 7.38 -19.66 9.10
N ARG A 371 8.22 -18.63 9.15
CA ARG A 371 8.11 -17.35 8.40
C ARG A 371 6.95 -16.44 8.84
N VAL A 372 6.01 -16.92 9.65
CA VAL A 372 4.76 -16.21 9.96
C VAL A 372 4.51 -16.04 11.47
N PHE A 373 5.20 -16.76 12.35
CA PHE A 373 5.07 -16.63 13.80
C PHE A 373 6.27 -15.91 14.39
N LEU A 374 6.13 -14.61 14.69
CA LEU A 374 7.21 -13.81 15.28
C LEU A 374 6.94 -13.59 16.76
N LEU A 375 7.93 -13.88 17.61
CA LEU A 375 7.92 -13.50 19.02
C LEU A 375 8.72 -12.21 19.23
N TRP A 376 8.05 -11.19 19.75
CA TRP A 376 8.67 -10.04 20.41
C TRP A 376 8.65 -10.30 21.92
N GLY A 377 9.78 -10.75 22.47
CA GLY A 377 9.85 -11.31 23.81
C GLY A 377 9.58 -10.33 24.95
N PHE A 378 9.57 -9.02 24.72
CA PHE A 378 9.30 -8.01 25.75
C PHE A 378 7.80 -7.80 25.97
N GLY A 379 7.41 -7.55 27.21
CA GLY A 379 6.01 -7.40 27.64
C GLY A 379 5.52 -5.96 27.82
N ASP A 380 6.41 -4.97 27.92
CA ASP A 380 6.01 -3.57 28.15
C ASP A 380 5.61 -2.88 26.84
N GLY A 381 4.66 -1.95 26.93
CA GLY A 381 4.10 -1.22 25.80
C GLY A 381 5.03 -0.16 25.16
N PRO A 382 4.62 0.39 24.00
CA PRO A 382 5.37 1.41 23.25
C PRO A 382 5.82 2.65 24.04
N ILE A 383 5.12 3.08 25.08
CA ILE A 383 5.55 4.25 25.87
C ILE A 383 6.88 3.98 26.59
N ALA A 384 7.11 2.73 27.02
CA ALA A 384 8.35 2.30 27.67
C ALA A 384 9.51 2.11 26.68
N MET A 385 9.24 1.94 25.39
CA MET A 385 10.25 1.77 24.35
C MET A 385 11.06 3.06 24.11
N THR A 386 12.31 2.90 23.64
CA THR A 386 13.07 3.97 22.99
C THR A 386 12.50 4.23 21.59
N GLU A 387 12.88 5.34 20.95
CA GLU A 387 12.53 5.59 19.54
C GLU A 387 13.03 4.47 18.62
N THR A 388 14.18 3.88 18.93
CA THR A 388 14.72 2.74 18.17
C THR A 388 13.90 1.48 18.41
N GLY A 389 13.44 1.23 19.65
CA GLY A 389 12.52 0.15 19.97
C GLY A 389 11.19 0.28 19.22
N GLN A 390 10.58 1.47 19.22
CA GLN A 390 9.34 1.74 18.49
C GLN A 390 9.50 1.51 16.98
N ARG A 391 10.58 2.02 16.36
CA ARG A 391 10.85 1.82 14.93
C ARG A 391 11.11 0.35 14.59
N LEU A 392 11.88 -0.35 15.41
CA LEU A 392 12.13 -1.77 15.20
C LEU A 392 10.84 -2.57 15.35
N PHE A 393 9.99 -2.24 16.34
CA PHE A 393 8.67 -2.85 16.50
C PHE A 393 7.80 -2.65 15.25
N VAL A 394 7.75 -1.44 14.70
CA VAL A 394 7.04 -1.20 13.43
C VAL A 394 7.66 -2.06 12.32
N ASN A 395 8.98 -2.13 12.20
CA ASN A 395 9.60 -2.99 11.20
C ASN A 395 9.23 -4.47 11.35
N THR A 396 8.97 -4.97 12.57
CA THR A 396 8.57 -6.37 12.76
C THR A 396 7.20 -6.66 12.15
N THR A 397 6.26 -5.71 12.18
CA THR A 397 4.93 -5.90 11.57
C THR A 397 5.05 -6.01 10.04
N TYR A 398 5.81 -5.12 9.40
CA TYR A 398 6.09 -5.20 7.96
C TYR A 398 6.92 -6.42 7.56
N ARG A 399 7.79 -6.90 8.46
CA ARG A 399 8.57 -8.11 8.22
C ARG A 399 7.72 -9.38 8.25
N THR A 400 6.71 -9.41 9.11
CA THR A 400 5.93 -10.61 9.41
C THR A 400 4.88 -10.89 8.32
N ILE A 401 4.38 -9.86 7.62
CA ILE A 401 3.59 -10.05 6.39
C ILE A 401 4.52 -10.55 5.27
N PRO A 402 4.20 -11.62 4.52
CA PRO A 402 5.01 -12.20 3.44
C PRO A 402 5.55 -11.21 2.40
#